data_AF-A0A6N7G9W5-F1
#
_entry.id   AF-A0A6N7G9W5-F1
#
_cell.length_a   1.000
_cell.length_b   1.000
_cell.length_c   1.000
_cell.angle_alpha   90.00
_cell.angle_beta   90.00
_cell.angle_gamma   90.00
#
_symmetry.space_group_name_H-M   'P 1'
#
loop_
_entity.id
_entity.type
_entity.pdbx_description
1 polymer ?
#
loop_
_entity_poly.entity_id
_entity_poly.type
_entity_poly.pdbx_seq_one_letter_code
_entity_poly.pdbx_strand_id
1 'polypeptide(L)'
;MTFDASNLPDVSALTVGILGGTGEQGRGLAYRLARAGQAVHIGSRTERRGRDAAAELTRMPGVTGPVRGGENRAAAGSDVVIVTTPWDGHRDTLASLAEPLVGRIVVDCVNPLGFDQRGPFPLPVPEGSAAEQAAALLPGSRVCAAFHHVSAELLIDPAVQRV
;
A
#
# COMPACT_ATOMS: atom_id res chain seq x y z
N MET A 1 -16.93 3.22 21.90
CA MET A 1 -15.90 2.23 22.24
C MET A 1 -14.56 2.87 22.02
N THR A 2 -13.71 2.95 23.05
CA THR A 2 -12.35 3.47 22.90
C THR A 2 -11.49 2.39 22.25
N PHE A 3 -10.71 2.73 21.23
CA PHE A 3 -9.77 1.81 20.61
C PHE A 3 -8.73 1.38 21.64
N ASP A 4 -8.69 0.09 21.99
CA ASP A 4 -7.71 -0.49 22.89
C ASP A 4 -6.60 -1.16 22.07
N ALA A 5 -5.47 -0.47 21.96
CA ALA A 5 -4.31 -0.98 21.23
C ALA A 5 -3.65 -2.19 21.91
N SER A 6 -3.92 -2.45 23.20
CA SER A 6 -3.29 -3.55 23.95
C SER A 6 -3.79 -4.94 23.55
N ASN A 7 -4.93 -5.02 22.85
CA ASN A 7 -5.50 -6.27 22.34
C ASN A 7 -5.16 -6.53 20.85
N LEU A 8 -4.27 -5.72 20.26
CA LEU A 8 -3.82 -5.93 18.88
C LEU A 8 -2.70 -6.97 18.85
N PRO A 9 -2.63 -7.80 17.79
CA PRO A 9 -1.53 -8.74 17.62
C PRO A 9 -0.20 -7.99 17.44
N ASP A 10 0.90 -8.60 17.90
CA ASP A 10 2.24 -8.14 17.57
C ASP A 10 2.51 -8.40 16.07
N VAL A 11 2.84 -7.33 15.35
CA VAL A 11 3.15 -7.34 13.92
C VAL A 11 4.59 -6.94 13.61
N SER A 12 5.42 -6.76 14.64
CA SER A 12 6.80 -6.25 14.51
C SER A 12 7.69 -7.10 13.60
N ALA A 13 7.44 -8.41 13.55
CA ALA A 13 8.19 -9.35 12.71
C ALA A 13 7.71 -9.42 11.25
N LEU A 14 6.58 -8.80 10.91
CA LEU A 14 6.03 -8.88 9.55
C LEU A 14 6.80 -8.01 8.55
N THR A 15 6.72 -8.38 7.29
CA THR A 15 7.18 -7.55 6.17
C THR A 15 5.99 -6.94 5.45
N VAL A 16 6.12 -5.67 5.05
CA VAL A 16 5.07 -4.94 4.32
C VAL A 16 5.52 -4.60 2.91
N GLY A 17 4.86 -5.18 1.92
CA GLY A 17 5.04 -4.86 0.51
C GLY A 17 4.08 -3.77 0.07
N ILE A 18 4.50 -2.84 -0.78
CA ILE A 18 3.64 -1.76 -1.28
C ILE A 18 3.66 -1.76 -2.80
N LEU A 19 2.57 -2.22 -3.42
CA LEU A 19 2.44 -2.31 -4.89
C LEU A 19 2.12 -0.93 -5.46
N GLY A 20 2.88 -0.50 -6.47
CA GLY A 20 2.80 0.87 -6.96
C GLY A 20 3.29 1.89 -5.93
N GLY A 21 4.16 1.46 -5.01
CA GLY A 21 4.59 2.21 -3.84
C GLY A 21 5.43 3.46 -4.14
N THR A 22 5.76 3.73 -5.40
CA THR A 22 6.50 4.92 -5.81
C THR A 22 5.64 6.18 -5.93
N GLY A 23 4.31 6.05 -5.89
CA GLY A 23 3.37 7.18 -5.86
C GLY A 23 3.25 7.82 -4.47
N GLU A 24 2.56 8.95 -4.38
CA GLU A 24 2.44 9.75 -3.15
C GLU A 24 1.92 8.92 -1.96
N GLN A 25 0.79 8.24 -2.14
CA GLN A 25 0.18 7.40 -1.11
C GLN A 25 1.12 6.28 -0.64
N GLY A 26 1.73 5.56 -1.59
CA GLY A 26 2.65 4.48 -1.31
C GLY A 26 3.89 4.93 -0.55
N ARG A 27 4.46 6.09 -0.92
CA ARG A 27 5.60 6.69 -0.22
C ARG A 27 5.24 7.14 1.19
N GLY A 28 4.08 7.77 1.37
CA GLY A 28 3.61 8.21 2.68
C GLY A 28 3.42 7.04 3.65
N LEU A 29 2.75 5.97 3.19
CA LEU A 29 2.57 4.74 3.98
C LEU A 29 3.92 4.06 4.27
N ALA A 30 4.78 3.93 3.26
CA ALA A 30 6.13 3.38 3.43
C ALA A 30 6.92 4.15 4.51
N TYR A 31 6.84 5.48 4.49
CA TYR A 31 7.58 6.32 5.42
C TYR A 31 7.10 6.12 6.85
N ARG A 32 5.79 6.11 7.09
CA ARG A 32 5.24 5.91 8.43
C ARG A 32 5.54 4.51 8.98
N LEU A 33 5.39 3.48 8.16
CA LEU A 33 5.69 2.11 8.54
C LEU A 33 7.18 1.92 8.86
N ALA A 34 8.06 2.40 7.97
CA ALA A 34 9.51 2.29 8.18
C ALA A 34 9.98 3.16 9.36
N ARG A 35 9.38 4.34 9.59
CA ARG A 35 9.62 5.16 10.79
C ARG A 35 9.22 4.45 12.08
N ALA A 36 8.17 3.64 12.04
CA ALA A 36 7.73 2.79 13.15
C ALA A 36 8.59 1.51 13.33
N GLY A 37 9.62 1.30 12.50
CA GLY A 37 10.52 0.15 12.59
C GLY A 37 10.14 -1.03 11.70
N GLN A 38 9.02 -0.95 10.97
CA GLN A 38 8.56 -2.04 10.10
C GLN A 38 9.50 -2.24 8.91
N ALA A 39 9.72 -3.49 8.51
CA ALA A 39 10.38 -3.82 7.25
C ALA A 39 9.45 -3.56 6.05
N VAL A 40 9.87 -2.66 5.15
CA VAL A 40 9.06 -2.23 4.00
C VAL A 40 9.75 -2.59 2.67
N HIS A 41 8.97 -3.09 1.71
CA HIS A 41 9.38 -3.33 0.34
C HIS A 41 8.54 -2.50 -0.64
N ILE A 42 9.13 -1.47 -1.24
CA ILE A 42 8.49 -0.62 -2.23
C ILE A 42 8.52 -1.30 -3.60
N GLY A 43 7.35 -1.62 -4.14
CA GLY A 43 7.16 -2.17 -5.48
C GLY A 43 6.90 -1.08 -6.52
N SER A 44 7.47 -1.24 -7.71
CA SER A 44 7.14 -0.44 -8.89
C SER A 44 7.00 -1.33 -10.14
N ARG A 45 6.60 -0.72 -11.26
CA ARG A 45 6.60 -1.40 -12.57
C ARG A 45 8.01 -1.64 -13.10
N THR A 46 9.01 -0.92 -12.60
CA THR A 46 10.41 -1.13 -12.96
C THR A 46 11.26 -1.19 -11.70
N GLU A 47 12.22 -2.12 -11.69
CA GLU A 47 13.10 -2.32 -10.53
C GLU A 47 13.80 -1.03 -10.10
N ARG A 48 14.34 -0.27 -11.06
CA ARG A 48 15.04 0.99 -10.81
C ARG A 48 14.18 1.98 -10.04
N ARG A 49 12.92 2.20 -10.46
CA ARG A 49 12.03 3.15 -9.77
C ARG A 49 11.74 2.74 -8.33
N GLY A 50 11.56 1.44 -8.08
CA GLY A 50 11.39 0.91 -6.72
C GLY A 50 12.63 1.18 -5.87
N ARG A 51 13.83 0.84 -6.38
CA ARG A 51 15.12 1.07 -5.70
C ARG A 51 15.38 2.55 -5.39
N ASP A 52 15.14 3.43 -6.37
CA ASP A 52 15.32 4.88 -6.22
C ASP A 52 14.43 5.42 -5.08
N ALA A 53 13.15 5.04 -5.07
CA ALA A 53 12.20 5.46 -4.02
C ALA A 53 12.59 4.92 -2.63
N ALA A 54 13.05 3.67 -2.54
CA ALA A 54 13.51 3.09 -1.28
C ALA A 54 14.75 3.81 -0.75
N ALA A 55 15.70 4.15 -1.63
CA ALA A 55 16.91 4.89 -1.25
C ALA A 55 16.59 6.29 -0.76
N GLU A 56 15.65 7.00 -1.41
CA GLU A 56 15.16 8.29 -0.94
C GLU A 56 14.51 8.18 0.44
N LEU A 57 13.62 7.21 0.62
CA LEU A 57 12.87 7.03 1.87
C LEU A 57 13.79 6.64 3.03
N THR A 58 14.80 5.81 2.80
CA THR A 58 15.81 5.42 3.81
C THR A 58 16.55 6.64 4.38
N ARG A 59 16.73 7.71 3.59
CA ARG A 59 17.40 8.94 4.02
C ARG A 59 16.46 9.91 4.74
N MET A 60 15.16 9.63 4.81
CA MET A 60 14.20 10.53 5.46
C MET A 60 14.37 10.52 6.98
N PRO A 61 14.13 11.66 7.66
CA PRO A 61 14.27 11.76 9.11
C PRO A 61 13.39 10.77 9.87
N GLY A 62 13.98 10.10 10.85
CA GLY A 62 13.30 9.20 11.78
C GLY A 62 13.00 7.80 11.24
N VAL A 63 13.38 7.48 9.99
CA VAL A 63 13.27 6.10 9.49
C VAL A 63 14.22 5.19 10.25
N THR A 64 13.68 4.11 10.83
CA THR A 64 14.43 3.14 11.66
C THR A 64 14.33 1.71 11.13
N GLY A 65 13.24 1.38 10.43
CA GLY A 65 13.00 0.09 9.81
C GLY A 65 13.72 -0.06 8.46
N PRO A 66 14.02 -1.30 8.04
CA PRO A 66 14.69 -1.56 6.77
C PRO A 66 13.74 -1.29 5.59
N VAL A 67 14.25 -0.57 4.58
CA VAL A 67 13.49 -0.24 3.37
C VAL A 67 14.20 -0.84 2.16
N ARG A 68 13.48 -1.65 1.39
CA ARG A 68 13.93 -2.21 0.11
C ARG A 68 13.04 -1.71 -1.01
N GLY A 69 13.56 -1.75 -2.23
CA GLY A 69 12.84 -1.32 -3.41
C GLY A 69 13.09 -2.26 -4.58
N GLY A 70 12.07 -2.48 -5.40
CA GLY A 70 12.15 -3.38 -6.55
C GLY A 70 10.86 -3.39 -7.38
N GLU A 71 10.67 -4.45 -8.13
CA GLU A 71 9.44 -4.65 -8.90
C GLU A 71 8.26 -5.04 -8.00
N ASN A 72 7.04 -4.75 -8.46
CA ASN A 72 5.81 -5.14 -7.75
C ASN A 72 5.77 -6.63 -7.40
N ARG A 73 6.31 -7.50 -8.26
CA ARG A 73 6.39 -8.95 -7.98
C ARG A 73 7.24 -9.26 -6.75
N ALA A 74 8.33 -8.53 -6.54
CA ALA A 74 9.19 -8.74 -5.38
C ALA A 74 8.52 -8.21 -4.09
N ALA A 75 7.81 -7.08 -4.17
CA ALA A 75 7.03 -6.55 -3.05
C ALA A 75 5.83 -7.45 -2.69
N ALA A 76 5.20 -8.09 -3.66
CA ALA A 76 4.07 -9.00 -3.46
C ALA A 76 4.40 -10.23 -2.60
N GLY A 77 5.68 -10.59 -2.46
CA GLY A 77 6.13 -11.69 -1.59
C GLY A 77 6.15 -11.39 -0.09
N SER A 78 5.74 -10.19 0.33
CA SER A 78 5.71 -9.77 1.74
C SER A 78 4.53 -10.39 2.50
N ASP A 79 4.57 -10.38 3.83
CA ASP A 79 3.51 -10.97 4.67
C ASP A 79 2.18 -10.21 4.55
N VAL A 80 2.28 -8.89 4.52
CA VAL A 80 1.19 -7.95 4.25
C VAL A 80 1.53 -7.16 2.99
N VAL A 81 0.58 -7.03 2.06
CA VAL A 81 0.78 -6.31 0.81
C VAL A 81 -0.29 -5.22 0.68
N ILE A 82 0.15 -3.97 0.58
CA ILE A 82 -0.73 -2.81 0.39
C ILE A 82 -0.77 -2.45 -1.10
N VAL A 83 -1.97 -2.28 -1.64
CA VAL A 83 -2.20 -1.92 -3.05
C VAL A 83 -2.39 -0.41 -3.15
N THR A 84 -1.43 0.30 -3.75
CA THR A 84 -1.47 1.77 -3.90
C THR A 84 -1.42 2.19 -5.37
N THR A 85 -1.94 1.36 -6.28
CA THR A 85 -2.01 1.66 -7.71
C THR A 85 -3.18 2.61 -8.03
N PRO A 86 -3.11 3.40 -9.10
CA PRO A 86 -4.29 4.05 -9.65
C PRO A 86 -5.39 3.03 -10.01
N TRP A 87 -6.65 3.46 -9.98
CA TRP A 87 -7.80 2.60 -10.31
C TRP A 87 -7.68 1.94 -11.69
N ASP A 88 -7.27 2.69 -12.72
CA ASP A 88 -7.14 2.18 -14.09
C ASP A 88 -6.15 1.01 -14.22
N GLY A 89 -5.15 0.94 -13.34
CA GLY A 89 -4.15 -0.14 -13.34
C GLY A 89 -4.42 -1.24 -12.32
N HIS A 90 -5.50 -1.13 -11.54
CA HIS A 90 -5.76 -1.98 -10.39
C HIS A 90 -5.96 -3.45 -10.79
N ARG A 91 -6.89 -3.72 -11.72
CA ARG A 91 -7.21 -5.07 -12.20
C ARG A 91 -5.98 -5.78 -12.77
N ASP A 92 -5.30 -5.15 -13.72
CA ASP A 92 -4.18 -5.74 -14.42
C ASP A 92 -3.00 -6.02 -13.48
N THR A 93 -2.74 -5.09 -12.55
CA THR A 93 -1.69 -5.30 -11.54
C THR A 93 -2.00 -6.52 -10.68
N LEU A 94 -3.20 -6.61 -10.09
CA LEU A 94 -3.55 -7.73 -9.22
C LEU A 94 -3.62 -9.06 -9.97
N ALA A 95 -4.22 -9.09 -11.16
CA ALA A 95 -4.28 -10.30 -11.99
C ALA A 95 -2.87 -10.84 -12.30
N SER A 96 -1.91 -9.97 -12.63
CA SER A 96 -0.52 -10.36 -12.91
C SER A 96 0.26 -10.88 -11.68
N LEU A 97 -0.27 -10.63 -10.47
CA LEU A 97 0.34 -10.94 -9.18
C LEU A 97 -0.48 -11.96 -8.37
N ALA A 98 -1.49 -12.60 -8.97
CA ALA A 98 -2.37 -13.53 -8.26
C ALA A 98 -1.59 -14.66 -7.57
N GLU A 99 -0.61 -15.26 -8.27
CA GLU A 99 0.25 -16.33 -7.74
C GLU A 99 1.06 -15.90 -6.50
N PRO A 100 1.93 -14.85 -6.54
CA PRO A 100 2.71 -14.45 -5.37
C PRO A 100 1.87 -13.94 -4.20
N LEU A 101 0.60 -13.55 -4.43
CA LEU A 101 -0.32 -13.06 -3.40
C LEU A 101 -1.11 -14.16 -2.69
N VAL A 102 -1.03 -15.42 -3.12
CA VAL A 102 -1.70 -16.53 -2.43
C VAL A 102 -1.26 -16.61 -0.96
N GLY A 103 -2.23 -16.72 -0.05
CA GLY A 103 -2.04 -16.78 1.40
C GLY A 103 -1.68 -15.45 2.07
N ARG A 104 -1.45 -14.38 1.30
CA ARG A 104 -1.06 -13.06 1.83
C ARG A 104 -2.26 -12.27 2.33
N ILE A 105 -2.01 -11.38 3.29
CA ILE A 105 -2.95 -10.31 3.61
C ILE A 105 -2.78 -9.22 2.57
N VAL A 106 -3.85 -8.89 1.85
CA VAL A 106 -3.83 -7.85 0.81
C VAL A 106 -4.73 -6.70 1.28
N VAL A 107 -4.11 -5.55 1.53
CA VAL A 107 -4.80 -4.34 1.95
C VAL A 107 -5.01 -3.44 0.73
N ASP A 108 -6.26 -3.32 0.30
CA ASP A 108 -6.64 -2.42 -0.79
C ASP A 108 -6.95 -1.03 -0.21
N CYS A 109 -6.31 0.00 -0.76
CA CYS A 109 -6.58 1.41 -0.44
C CYS A 109 -6.95 2.24 -1.68
N VAL A 110 -7.35 1.59 -2.77
CA VAL A 110 -7.64 2.26 -4.04
C VAL A 110 -9.03 2.87 -4.02
N ASN A 111 -9.11 4.15 -4.39
CA ASN A 111 -10.37 4.90 -4.53
C ASN A 111 -10.75 5.02 -6.02
N PRO A 112 -11.81 4.35 -6.50
CA PRO A 112 -12.32 4.49 -7.86
C PRO A 112 -13.01 5.86 -8.04
N LEU A 113 -12.25 6.88 -8.38
CA LEU A 113 -12.74 8.26 -8.52
C LEU A 113 -12.51 8.79 -9.94
N GLY A 114 -13.55 9.38 -10.49
CA GLY A 114 -13.47 10.28 -11.64
C GLY A 114 -13.43 11.73 -11.17
N PHE A 115 -13.01 12.64 -12.05
CA PHE A 115 -12.96 14.07 -11.77
C PHE A 115 -13.63 14.84 -12.92
N ASP A 116 -14.53 15.75 -12.57
CA ASP A 116 -15.13 16.70 -13.51
C ASP A 116 -15.02 18.15 -12.99
N GLN A 117 -15.64 19.11 -13.67
CA GLN A 117 -15.60 20.53 -13.27
C GLN A 117 -16.24 20.81 -11.89
N ARG A 118 -17.01 19.87 -11.34
CA ARG A 118 -17.67 19.96 -10.02
C ARG A 118 -16.89 19.23 -8.92
N GLY A 119 -15.79 18.55 -9.27
CA GLY A 119 -14.92 17.85 -8.34
C GLY A 119 -14.92 16.32 -8.50
N PRO A 120 -14.48 15.57 -7.48
CA PRO A 120 -14.40 14.12 -7.53
C PRO A 120 -15.78 13.46 -7.43
N PHE A 121 -15.98 12.35 -8.13
CA PHE A 121 -17.17 11.51 -8.04
C PHE A 121 -16.80 10.01 -8.10
N PRO A 122 -17.58 9.12 -7.46
CA PRO A 122 -17.29 7.69 -7.47
C PRO A 122 -17.56 7.09 -8.86
N LEU A 123 -16.67 6.21 -9.30
CA LEU A 123 -16.86 5.39 -10.50
C LEU A 123 -17.65 4.12 -10.15
N PRO A 124 -18.55 3.65 -11.05
CA PRO A 124 -19.19 2.36 -10.87
C PRO A 124 -18.17 1.23 -11.00
N VAL A 125 -18.20 0.26 -10.08
CA VAL A 125 -17.36 -0.94 -10.11
C VAL A 125 -18.25 -2.18 -10.24
N PRO A 126 -18.08 -3.02 -11.28
CA PRO A 126 -18.94 -4.18 -11.51
C PRO A 126 -18.99 -5.16 -10.33
N GLU A 127 -17.86 -5.38 -9.66
CA GLU A 127 -17.75 -6.25 -8.49
C GLU A 127 -18.28 -5.61 -7.18
N GLY A 128 -18.72 -4.36 -7.22
CA GLY A 128 -19.22 -3.59 -6.06
C GLY A 128 -18.25 -2.49 -5.64
N SER A 129 -16.99 -2.84 -5.40
CA SER A 129 -15.93 -1.93 -4.96
C SER A 129 -14.53 -2.37 -5.43
N ALA A 130 -13.52 -1.52 -5.28
CA ALA A 130 -12.13 -1.90 -5.56
C ALA A 130 -11.70 -3.13 -4.74
N ALA A 131 -12.00 -3.13 -3.44
CA ALA A 131 -11.67 -4.24 -2.55
C ALA A 131 -12.42 -5.53 -2.92
N GLU A 132 -13.68 -5.45 -3.34
CA GLU A 132 -14.41 -6.63 -3.84
C GLU A 132 -13.85 -7.13 -5.18
N GLN A 133 -13.41 -6.24 -6.07
CA GLN A 133 -12.66 -6.62 -7.27
C GLN A 133 -11.35 -7.32 -6.91
N ALA A 134 -10.61 -6.81 -5.92
CA ALA A 134 -9.39 -7.45 -5.43
C ALA A 134 -9.68 -8.84 -4.87
N ALA A 135 -10.75 -9.01 -4.07
CA ALA A 135 -11.16 -10.30 -3.53
C ALA A 135 -11.57 -11.29 -4.63
N ALA A 136 -12.28 -10.84 -5.66
CA ALA A 136 -12.65 -11.66 -6.81
C ALA A 136 -11.44 -12.13 -7.62
N LEU A 137 -10.44 -11.26 -7.81
CA LEU A 137 -9.20 -11.58 -8.53
C LEU A 137 -8.23 -12.45 -7.71
N LEU A 138 -8.31 -12.40 -6.38
CA LEU A 138 -7.36 -13.01 -5.46
C LEU A 138 -8.05 -13.96 -4.47
N PRO A 139 -8.72 -15.03 -4.95
CA PRO A 139 -9.48 -15.93 -4.07
C PRO A 139 -8.62 -16.68 -3.05
N GLY A 140 -7.31 -16.78 -3.29
CA GLY A 140 -6.34 -17.37 -2.36
C GLY A 140 -5.77 -16.39 -1.33
N SER A 141 -6.12 -15.10 -1.39
CA SER A 141 -5.61 -14.06 -0.50
C SER A 141 -6.64 -13.67 0.56
N ARG A 142 -6.19 -12.97 1.60
CA ARG A 142 -7.03 -12.39 2.64
C ARG A 142 -7.16 -10.88 2.39
N VAL A 143 -8.18 -10.47 1.64
CA VAL A 143 -8.38 -9.07 1.24
C VAL A 143 -9.03 -8.26 2.37
N CYS A 144 -8.50 -7.06 2.63
CA CYS A 144 -9.04 -6.08 3.56
C CYS A 144 -9.00 -4.69 2.91
N ALA A 145 -9.97 -3.83 3.22
CA ALA A 145 -10.03 -2.47 2.71
C ALA A 145 -9.61 -1.48 3.82
N ALA A 146 -8.56 -0.69 3.61
CA ALA A 146 -8.09 0.28 4.61
C ALA A 146 -7.36 1.48 3.96
N PHE A 147 -7.10 2.53 4.74
CA PHE A 147 -6.32 3.72 4.34
C PHE A 147 -6.92 4.62 3.23
N HIS A 148 -8.19 4.44 2.83
CA HIS A 148 -8.84 5.27 1.79
C HIS A 148 -8.85 6.79 2.08
N HIS A 149 -8.80 7.19 3.35
CA HIS A 149 -8.99 8.59 3.79
C HIS A 149 -7.73 9.24 4.36
N VAL A 150 -6.56 8.59 4.27
CA VAL A 150 -5.32 9.21 4.74
C VAL A 150 -4.82 10.23 3.71
N SER A 151 -4.25 11.34 4.18
CA SER A 151 -3.59 12.32 3.31
C SER A 151 -2.14 11.92 3.08
N ALA A 152 -1.79 11.63 1.83
CA ALA A 152 -0.41 11.30 1.44
C ALA A 152 0.58 12.43 1.80
N GLU A 153 0.16 13.70 1.68
CA GLU A 153 0.95 14.87 2.03
C GLU A 153 1.28 14.91 3.53
N LEU A 154 0.29 14.66 4.39
CA LEU A 154 0.52 14.59 5.84
C LEU A 154 1.35 13.35 6.22
N LEU A 155 1.15 12.24 5.50
CA LEU A 155 1.91 11.02 5.76
C LEU A 155 3.40 11.24 5.48
N ILE A 156 3.78 11.88 4.38
CA ILE A 156 5.20 12.02 3.99
C ILE A 156 5.94 13.11 4.78
N ASP A 157 5.23 14.06 5.39
CA ASP A 157 5.84 15.17 6.14
C ASP A 157 6.46 14.71 7.49
N PRO A 158 7.79 14.79 7.66
CA PRO A 158 8.46 14.42 8.91
C PRO A 158 8.13 15.34 10.09
N ALA A 159 7.64 16.56 9.85
CA ALA A 159 7.23 17.48 10.92
C ALA A 159 5.93 17.01 11.59
N VAL A 160 5.06 16.32 10.86
CA VAL A 160 3.82 15.75 11.41
C VAL A 160 4.16 14.54 12.28
N GLN A 161 3.94 14.65 13.59
CA GLN A 161 4.25 13.57 14.54
C GLN A 161 3.17 12.50 14.61
N ARG A 162 1.90 12.87 14.40
CA ARG A 162 0.74 11.98 14.46
C ARG A 162 -0.21 12.29 13.31
N VAL A 163 -0.69 11.23 12.65
CA VAL A 163 -1.66 11.22 11.56
C VAL A 163 -2.88 10.39 11.97
#